data_AF-A0A4U9HH55-F1
#
_entry.id   AF-A0A4U9HH55-F1
#
_cell.length_a   1.000
_cell.length_b   1.000
_cell.length_c   1.000
_cell.angle_alpha   90.00
_cell.angle_beta   90.00
_cell.angle_gamma   90.00
#
_symmetry.space_group_name_H-M   'P 1'
#
loop_
_entity.id
_entity.type
_entity.pdbx_description
1 polymer ?
#
loop_
_entity_poly.entity_id
_entity_poly.type
_entity_poly.pdbx_seq_one_letter_code
_entity_poly.pdbx_strand_id
1 'polypeptide(L)'
;MLNPLVAACSRKTVATFMESEAHQDMLDANRAGKSGEMLREAMNRGVTTTYIDEALTSLKAITQAVQNWSVVKWAIFSAVIIYLFMPLYTAYGDIWISDIATGRVYLTPFLRWDSQQNLLASLEVLARYCGLFIVIAAVVISFLGYLWRRGWVRWRMGQHLSKWAVNEKILRSGWFKSLLLTSLLTTSLLLFFPIWVTNEGELFGQYSLIELLRWVAQSLR
;
A
#
# COMPACT_ATOMS: atom_id res chain seq x y z
N MET A 1 -9.39 -3.21 7.39
CA MET A 1 -9.75 -2.24 8.44
C MET A 1 -8.73 -1.10 8.43
N LEU A 2 -9.14 0.16 8.60
CA LEU A 2 -8.24 1.29 8.83
C LEU A 2 -7.44 1.04 10.12
N ASN A 3 -6.37 1.80 10.39
CA ASN A 3 -6.05 2.11 11.78
C ASN A 3 -6.88 3.36 12.15
N PRO A 4 -8.13 3.21 12.62
CA PRO A 4 -9.03 4.32 12.96
C PRO A 4 -8.52 5.13 14.15
N LEU A 5 -7.58 4.58 14.94
CA LEU A 5 -7.03 5.26 16.10
C LEU A 5 -6.13 6.42 15.70
N VAL A 6 -5.29 6.28 14.66
CA VAL A 6 -4.38 7.38 14.28
C VAL A 6 -5.17 8.59 13.75
N ALA A 7 -6.22 8.37 12.97
CA ALA A 7 -7.05 9.46 12.42
C ALA A 7 -8.01 10.08 13.45
N ALA A 8 -8.54 9.28 14.39
CA ALA A 8 -9.41 9.77 15.44
C ALA A 8 -8.63 10.41 16.60
N CYS A 9 -7.51 9.80 17.01
CA CYS A 9 -6.60 10.40 17.99
C CYS A 9 -5.95 11.65 17.43
N SER A 10 -5.44 11.69 16.18
CA SER A 10 -4.79 12.94 15.72
C SER A 10 -5.76 14.12 15.66
N ARG A 11 -7.02 13.93 15.24
CA ARG A 11 -7.98 15.04 15.18
C ARG A 11 -8.37 15.55 16.57
N LYS A 12 -8.58 14.64 17.52
CA LYS A 12 -8.96 15.00 18.89
C LYS A 12 -7.75 15.53 19.67
N THR A 13 -6.62 14.85 19.60
CA THR A 13 -5.35 15.26 20.22
C THR A 13 -4.86 16.60 19.65
N VAL A 14 -4.95 16.84 18.34
CA VAL A 14 -4.62 18.16 17.78
C VAL A 14 -5.61 19.20 18.29
N ALA A 15 -6.93 18.97 18.25
CA ALA A 15 -7.90 19.94 18.77
C ALA A 15 -7.72 20.23 20.28
N THR A 16 -7.49 19.22 21.11
CA THR A 16 -7.31 19.37 22.56
C THR A 16 -5.95 19.98 22.91
N PHE A 17 -4.89 19.67 22.14
CA PHE A 17 -3.59 20.32 22.29
C PHE A 17 -3.66 21.80 21.86
N MET A 18 -4.35 22.08 20.74
CA MET A 18 -4.62 23.44 20.26
C MET A 18 -5.41 24.26 21.30
N GLU A 19 -6.37 23.66 21.98
CA GLU A 19 -7.18 24.32 23.02
C GLU A 19 -6.40 24.52 24.34
N SER A 20 -5.53 23.56 24.70
CA SER A 20 -4.71 23.62 25.92
C SER A 20 -3.58 24.66 25.84
N GLU A 21 -2.85 24.73 24.72
CA GLU A 21 -1.76 25.70 24.53
C GLU A 21 -2.30 27.14 24.45
N ALA A 22 -3.38 27.35 23.69
CA ALA A 22 -4.05 28.66 23.62
C ALA A 22 -4.57 29.14 24.99
N HIS A 23 -4.98 28.20 25.85
CA HIS A 23 -5.40 28.51 27.21
C HIS A 23 -4.23 28.85 28.14
N GLN A 24 -3.08 28.17 28.00
CA GLN A 24 -1.88 28.47 28.79
C GLN A 24 -1.25 29.81 28.44
N ASP A 25 -1.16 30.14 27.14
CA ASP A 25 -0.68 31.45 26.70
C ASP A 25 -1.59 32.60 27.15
N MET A 26 -2.92 32.36 27.19
CA MET A 26 -3.87 33.32 27.77
C MET A 26 -3.63 33.55 29.27
N LEU A 27 -3.32 32.50 30.03
CA LEU A 27 -3.08 32.58 31.47
C LEU A 27 -1.76 33.30 31.79
N ASP A 28 -0.70 33.03 31.04
CA ASP A 28 0.60 33.67 31.24
C ASP A 28 0.62 35.13 30.78
N ALA A 29 -0.10 35.47 29.71
CA ALA A 29 -0.26 36.85 29.27
C ALA A 29 -1.15 37.70 30.21
N ASN A 30 -2.14 37.07 30.86
CA ASN A 30 -2.98 37.72 31.87
C ASN A 30 -2.20 37.93 33.19
N ARG A 31 -1.32 36.98 33.57
CA ARG A 31 -0.34 37.16 34.66
C ARG A 31 0.65 38.30 34.40
N ALA A 32 0.94 38.62 33.14
CA ALA A 32 1.81 39.71 32.73
C ALA A 32 1.12 41.10 32.61
N GLY A 33 -0.17 41.22 32.96
CA GLY A 33 -0.88 42.50 33.07
C GLY A 33 -1.22 43.20 31.75
N LYS A 34 -1.25 42.48 30.62
CA LYS A 34 -1.60 43.07 29.31
C LYS A 34 -3.11 43.29 29.18
N SER A 35 -3.53 44.44 28.64
CA SER A 35 -4.95 44.72 28.36
C SER A 35 -5.50 43.74 27.31
N GLY A 36 -6.76 43.33 27.49
CA GLY A 36 -7.40 42.29 26.67
C GLY A 36 -7.38 42.56 25.16
N GLU A 37 -7.37 43.83 24.73
CA GLU A 37 -7.27 44.20 23.30
C GLU A 37 -5.87 43.99 22.72
N MET A 38 -4.80 44.37 23.43
CA MET A 38 -3.43 44.10 22.98
C MET A 38 -3.12 42.59 22.99
N LEU A 39 -3.72 41.85 23.91
CA LEU A 39 -3.62 40.40 23.99
C LEU A 39 -4.32 39.76 22.78
N ARG A 40 -5.53 40.24 22.44
CA ARG A 40 -6.28 39.81 21.26
C ARG A 40 -5.53 40.13 19.96
N GLU A 41 -4.88 41.27 19.86
CA GLU A 41 -4.17 41.69 18.64
C GLU A 41 -2.79 41.04 18.49
N ALA A 42 -2.05 40.82 19.58
CA ALA A 42 -0.81 40.05 19.58
C ALA A 42 -1.08 38.57 19.28
N MET A 43 -2.15 38.00 19.83
CA MET A 43 -2.59 36.66 19.50
C MET A 43 -3.07 36.59 18.03
N ASN A 44 -3.82 37.60 17.56
CA ASN A 44 -4.26 37.65 16.15
C ASN A 44 -3.12 37.94 15.15
N ARG A 45 -1.91 38.32 15.60
CA ARG A 45 -0.70 38.45 14.76
C ARG A 45 0.30 37.31 14.93
N GLY A 46 0.43 36.74 16.12
CA GLY A 46 1.31 35.61 16.42
C GLY A 46 0.72 34.25 16.06
N VAL A 47 -0.62 34.11 16.16
CA VAL A 47 -1.37 32.88 15.86
C VAL A 47 -1.85 32.83 14.40
N THR A 48 -1.69 33.89 13.59
CA THR A 48 -2.29 33.88 12.24
C THR A 48 -1.35 33.42 11.13
N THR A 49 -0.04 33.58 11.21
CA THR A 49 0.84 33.13 10.10
C THR A 49 1.64 31.90 10.48
N THR A 50 2.42 31.96 11.56
CA THR A 50 3.27 30.84 12.01
C THR A 50 2.44 29.61 12.36
N TYR A 51 1.35 29.82 13.11
CA TYR A 51 0.46 28.74 13.53
C TYR A 51 -0.37 28.16 12.38
N ILE A 52 -0.79 28.99 11.41
CA ILE A 52 -1.45 28.50 10.19
C ILE A 52 -0.47 27.66 9.37
N ASP A 53 0.79 28.07 9.28
CA ASP A 53 1.82 27.33 8.56
C ASP A 53 2.17 25.99 9.24
N GLU A 54 2.25 25.96 10.57
CA GLU A 54 2.43 24.72 11.35
C GLU A 54 1.22 23.79 11.26
N ALA A 55 0.00 24.33 11.32
CA ALA A 55 -1.23 23.56 11.13
C ALA A 55 -1.32 22.99 9.71
N LEU A 56 -0.90 23.75 8.70
CA LEU A 56 -0.86 23.30 7.32
C LEU A 56 0.22 22.24 7.09
N THR A 57 1.39 22.42 7.72
CA THR A 57 2.51 21.47 7.67
C THR A 57 2.14 20.14 8.33
N SER A 58 1.54 20.17 9.52
CA SER A 58 1.08 18.96 10.22
C SER A 58 -0.04 18.26 9.45
N LEU A 59 -1.01 19.00 8.90
CA LEU A 59 -2.05 18.43 8.05
C LEU A 59 -1.48 17.77 6.78
N LYS A 60 -0.47 18.39 6.17
CA LYS A 60 0.24 17.84 5.00
C LYS A 60 0.97 16.55 5.37
N ALA A 61 1.66 16.51 6.50
CA ALA A 61 2.35 15.33 6.99
C ALA A 61 1.38 14.16 7.27
N ILE A 62 0.26 14.42 7.95
CA ILE A 62 -0.78 13.41 8.23
C ILE A 62 -1.39 12.90 6.92
N THR A 63 -1.73 13.80 6.00
CA THR A 63 -2.32 13.42 4.71
C THR A 63 -1.34 12.57 3.89
N GLN A 64 -0.06 12.93 3.88
CA GLN A 64 0.99 12.13 3.24
C GLN A 64 1.16 10.75 3.88
N ALA A 65 1.17 10.66 5.22
CA ALA A 65 1.28 9.40 5.92
C ALA A 65 0.11 8.45 5.57
N VAL A 66 -1.13 8.97 5.57
CA VAL A 66 -2.32 8.21 5.17
C VAL A 66 -2.22 7.73 3.72
N GLN A 67 -1.73 8.59 2.81
CA GLN A 67 -1.57 8.21 1.41
C GLN A 67 -0.47 7.17 1.20
N ASN A 68 0.68 7.31 1.88
CA ASN A 68 1.76 6.33 1.83
C ASN A 68 1.29 4.97 2.37
N TRP A 69 0.54 4.96 3.48
CA TRP A 69 -0.04 3.72 4.00
C TRP A 69 -1.03 3.08 3.02
N SER A 70 -1.85 3.90 2.36
CA SER A 70 -2.74 3.43 1.29
C SER A 70 -1.96 2.78 0.15
N VAL A 71 -0.83 3.36 -0.27
CA VAL A 71 0.07 2.78 -1.29
C VAL A 71 0.60 1.41 -0.84
N VAL A 72 1.13 1.31 0.38
CA VAL A 72 1.66 0.05 0.92
C VAL A 72 0.58 -1.03 0.95
N LYS A 73 -0.62 -0.70 1.45
CA LYS A 73 -1.75 -1.65 1.50
C LYS A 73 -2.12 -2.15 0.11
N TRP A 74 -2.25 -1.24 -0.86
CA TRP A 74 -2.60 -1.62 -2.23
C TRP A 74 -1.51 -2.46 -2.89
N ALA A 75 -0.24 -2.19 -2.58
CA ALA A 75 0.89 -2.96 -3.08
C ALA A 75 1.00 -4.37 -2.47
N ILE A 76 0.63 -4.57 -1.19
CA ILE A 76 0.53 -5.91 -0.59
C ILE A 76 -0.62 -6.68 -1.23
N PHE A 77 -1.79 -6.04 -1.35
CA PHE A 77 -2.97 -6.67 -1.94
C PHE A 77 -2.75 -7.06 -3.40
N SER A 78 -2.12 -6.19 -4.20
CA SER A 78 -1.77 -6.48 -5.58
C SER A 78 -0.77 -7.64 -5.67
N ALA A 79 0.26 -7.67 -4.83
CA ALA A 79 1.25 -8.74 -4.83
C ALA A 79 0.61 -10.11 -4.55
N VAL A 80 -0.32 -10.19 -3.58
CA VAL A 80 -1.06 -11.42 -3.29
C VAL A 80 -1.96 -11.84 -4.45
N ILE A 81 -2.66 -10.89 -5.09
CA ILE A 81 -3.46 -11.19 -6.29
C ILE A 81 -2.58 -11.73 -7.41
N ILE A 82 -1.49 -11.03 -7.74
CA ILE A 82 -0.59 -11.44 -8.83
C ILE A 82 -0.03 -12.83 -8.54
N TYR A 83 0.39 -13.08 -7.30
CA TYR A 83 0.87 -14.38 -6.86
C TYR A 83 -0.19 -15.49 -7.05
N LEU A 84 -1.46 -15.24 -6.68
CA LEU A 84 -2.54 -16.21 -6.82
C LEU A 84 -2.88 -16.52 -8.29
N PHE A 85 -2.84 -15.51 -9.16
CA PHE A 85 -3.11 -15.68 -10.60
C PHE A 85 -1.89 -16.17 -11.40
N MET A 86 -0.72 -16.17 -10.78
CA MET A 86 0.54 -16.55 -11.43
C MET A 86 0.51 -17.95 -12.06
N PRO A 87 0.02 -18.99 -11.37
CA PRO A 87 -0.06 -20.34 -11.93
C PRO A 87 -0.93 -20.44 -13.18
N LEU A 88 -2.00 -19.65 -13.26
CA LEU A 88 -2.90 -19.64 -14.42
C LEU A 88 -2.20 -19.03 -15.64
N TYR A 89 -1.44 -17.96 -15.41
CA TYR A 89 -0.66 -17.33 -16.46
C TYR A 89 0.46 -18.23 -16.98
N THR A 90 1.21 -18.89 -16.08
CA THR A 90 2.28 -19.82 -16.49
C THR A 90 1.74 -21.11 -17.11
N ALA A 91 0.54 -21.54 -16.73
CA ALA A 91 -0.17 -22.65 -17.40
C ALA A 91 -0.51 -22.30 -18.85
N TYR A 92 -1.03 -21.09 -19.09
CA TYR A 92 -1.35 -20.63 -20.43
C TYR A 92 -0.11 -20.56 -21.33
N GLY A 93 1.06 -20.26 -20.75
CA GLY A 93 2.33 -20.23 -21.46
C GLY A 93 3.04 -21.58 -21.59
N ASP A 94 2.52 -22.65 -20.99
CA ASP A 94 3.17 -23.98 -20.87
C ASP A 94 4.59 -23.91 -20.27
N ILE A 95 4.75 -23.08 -19.23
CA ILE A 95 6.05 -22.74 -18.59
C ILE A 95 6.31 -23.62 -17.35
N TRP A 96 5.52 -24.67 -17.14
CA TRP A 96 5.65 -25.51 -15.95
C TRP A 96 6.91 -26.37 -16.01
N ILE A 97 7.67 -26.36 -14.91
CA ILE A 97 8.95 -27.07 -14.84
C ILE A 97 8.78 -28.27 -13.93
N SER A 98 8.94 -29.47 -14.49
CA SER A 98 8.99 -30.71 -13.71
C SER A 98 10.39 -30.94 -13.16
N ASP A 99 10.48 -31.15 -11.85
CA ASP A 99 11.69 -31.63 -11.21
C ASP A 99 11.57 -33.12 -10.93
N ILE A 100 12.30 -33.90 -11.73
CA ILE A 100 12.31 -35.36 -11.68
C ILE A 100 12.92 -35.86 -10.37
N ALA A 101 13.83 -35.09 -9.74
CA ALA A 101 14.50 -35.51 -8.51
C ALA A 101 13.57 -35.42 -7.28
N THR A 102 12.64 -34.47 -7.27
CA THR A 102 11.72 -34.25 -6.14
C THR A 102 10.29 -34.72 -6.42
N GLY A 103 9.97 -35.11 -7.67
CA GLY A 103 8.61 -35.50 -8.07
C GLY A 103 7.62 -34.33 -8.05
N ARG A 104 8.12 -33.08 -8.13
CA ARG A 104 7.35 -31.85 -8.04
C ARG A 104 7.26 -31.18 -9.40
N VAL A 105 6.08 -30.66 -9.72
CA VAL A 105 5.84 -29.78 -10.87
C VAL A 105 5.72 -28.36 -10.34
N TYR A 106 6.67 -27.51 -10.71
CA TYR A 106 6.69 -26.10 -10.34
C TYR A 106 5.83 -25.31 -11.32
N LEU A 107 4.77 -24.70 -10.79
CA LEU A 107 3.84 -23.83 -11.50
C LEU A 107 4.45 -22.43 -11.72
N THR A 108 5.51 -22.09 -10.99
CA THR A 108 6.27 -20.86 -11.12
C THR A 108 7.75 -21.19 -11.23
N PRO A 109 8.56 -20.46 -12.01
CA PRO A 109 9.98 -20.77 -12.20
C PRO A 109 10.71 -20.94 -10.86
N PHE A 110 11.35 -22.10 -10.68
CA PHE A 110 12.04 -22.47 -9.44
C PHE A 110 13.43 -21.85 -9.36
N LEU A 111 13.82 -21.41 -8.16
CA LEU A 111 15.14 -20.86 -7.89
C LEU A 111 16.11 -21.92 -7.38
N ARG A 112 17.28 -22.03 -8.02
CA ARG A 112 18.42 -22.77 -7.47
C ARG A 112 19.31 -21.81 -6.66
N TRP A 113 19.29 -21.96 -5.34
CA TRP A 113 20.06 -21.13 -4.39
C TRP A 113 21.53 -21.53 -4.26
N ASP A 114 21.96 -22.57 -4.99
CA ASP A 114 23.26 -23.21 -4.80
C ASP A 114 24.45 -22.31 -5.17
N SER A 115 24.26 -21.33 -6.06
CA SER A 115 25.33 -20.43 -6.50
C SER A 115 24.80 -19.07 -6.94
N GLN A 116 25.64 -18.02 -6.84
CA GLN A 116 25.30 -16.67 -7.31
C GLN A 116 24.92 -16.64 -8.81
N GLN A 117 25.57 -17.46 -9.63
CA GLN A 117 25.25 -17.57 -11.06
C GLN A 117 23.88 -18.24 -11.27
N ASN A 118 23.57 -19.25 -10.47
CA ASN A 118 22.27 -19.93 -10.52
C ASN A 118 21.14 -19.02 -10.04
N LEU A 119 21.38 -18.15 -9.06
CA LEU A 119 20.43 -17.14 -8.62
C LEU A 119 20.12 -16.13 -9.72
N LEU A 120 21.15 -15.60 -10.39
CA LEU A 120 20.97 -14.64 -11.49
C LEU A 120 20.25 -15.28 -12.68
N ALA A 121 20.63 -16.50 -13.07
CA ALA A 121 19.95 -17.23 -14.14
C ALA A 121 18.48 -17.51 -13.79
N SER A 122 18.19 -17.88 -12.54
CA SER A 122 16.81 -18.10 -12.08
C SER A 122 15.99 -16.81 -12.07
N LEU A 123 16.62 -15.68 -11.70
CA LEU A 123 15.98 -14.36 -11.74
C LEU A 123 15.69 -13.92 -13.18
N GLU A 124 16.59 -14.23 -14.11
CA GLU A 124 16.41 -13.94 -15.54
C GLU A 124 15.25 -14.74 -16.12
N VAL A 125 15.16 -16.03 -15.80
CA VAL A 125 14.03 -16.88 -16.19
C VAL A 125 12.72 -16.33 -15.59
N LEU A 126 12.72 -15.97 -14.32
CA LEU A 126 11.57 -15.33 -13.68
C LEU A 126 11.20 -14.02 -14.41
N ALA A 127 12.14 -13.12 -14.65
CA ALA A 127 11.88 -11.86 -15.34
C ALA A 127 11.35 -12.07 -16.76
N ARG A 128 11.89 -13.04 -17.49
CA ARG A 128 11.51 -13.33 -18.88
C ARG A 128 10.10 -13.89 -18.99
N TYR A 129 9.76 -14.86 -18.13
CA TYR A 129 8.47 -15.56 -18.22
C TYR A 129 7.40 -14.88 -17.38
N CYS A 130 7.73 -14.35 -16.20
CA CYS A 130 6.77 -13.80 -15.25
C CYS A 130 6.71 -12.27 -15.29
N GLY A 131 7.78 -11.60 -15.73
CA GLY A 131 7.93 -10.15 -15.62
C GLY A 131 6.86 -9.37 -16.37
N LEU A 132 6.49 -9.79 -17.58
CA LEU A 132 5.46 -9.09 -18.36
C LEU A 132 4.11 -9.07 -17.64
N PHE A 133 3.68 -10.21 -17.09
CA PHE A 133 2.44 -10.29 -16.31
C PHE A 133 2.51 -9.44 -15.05
N ILE A 134 3.62 -9.51 -14.30
CA ILE A 134 3.82 -8.70 -13.09
C ILE A 134 3.72 -7.21 -13.41
N VAL A 135 4.36 -6.75 -14.49
CA VAL A 135 4.33 -5.34 -14.89
C VAL A 135 2.91 -4.91 -15.29
N ILE A 136 2.23 -5.68 -16.16
CA ILE A 136 0.87 -5.33 -16.60
C ILE A 136 -0.09 -5.30 -15.42
N ALA A 137 -0.09 -6.33 -14.58
CA ALA A 137 -0.96 -6.41 -13.41
C ALA A 137 -0.63 -5.32 -12.37
N ALA A 138 0.65 -5.04 -12.12
CA ALA A 138 1.07 -3.97 -11.22
C ALA A 138 0.61 -2.60 -11.72
N VAL A 139 0.65 -2.34 -13.03
CA VAL A 139 0.15 -1.09 -13.63
C VAL A 139 -1.37 -0.98 -13.46
N VAL A 140 -2.13 -2.02 -13.83
CA VAL A 140 -3.60 -2.03 -13.73
C VAL A 140 -4.05 -1.81 -12.29
N ILE A 141 -3.47 -2.56 -11.33
CA ILE A 141 -3.88 -2.47 -9.93
C ILE A 141 -3.42 -1.15 -9.30
N SER A 142 -2.24 -0.64 -9.65
CA SER A 142 -1.78 0.68 -9.18
C SER A 142 -2.67 1.80 -9.70
N PHE A 143 -3.19 1.68 -10.94
CA PHE A 143 -4.15 2.61 -11.51
C PHE A 143 -5.50 2.55 -10.78
N LEU A 144 -6.03 1.35 -10.53
CA LEU A 144 -7.25 1.17 -9.72
C LEU A 144 -7.09 1.75 -8.31
N GLY A 145 -5.96 1.49 -7.65
CA GLY A 145 -5.65 2.08 -6.35
C GLY A 145 -5.56 3.60 -6.38
N TYR A 146 -5.07 4.19 -7.48
CA TYR A 146 -5.09 5.64 -7.68
C TYR A 146 -6.51 6.19 -7.82
N LEU A 147 -7.36 5.58 -8.65
CA LEU A 147 -8.76 5.96 -8.79
C LEU A 147 -9.49 5.86 -7.44
N TRP A 148 -9.25 4.79 -6.70
CA TRP A 148 -9.79 4.61 -5.35
C TRP A 148 -9.36 5.72 -4.39
N ARG A 149 -8.06 6.07 -4.35
CA ARG A 149 -7.56 7.19 -3.51
C ARG A 149 -8.22 8.51 -3.88
N ARG A 150 -8.37 8.79 -5.17
CA ARG A 150 -9.03 10.02 -5.66
C ARG A 150 -10.51 10.06 -5.27
N GLY A 151 -11.22 8.94 -5.42
CA GLY A 151 -12.61 8.79 -5.00
C GLY A 151 -12.80 8.92 -3.49
N TRP A 152 -11.92 8.29 -2.71
CA TRP A 152 -11.95 8.32 -1.24
C TRP A 152 -11.76 9.73 -0.69
N VAL A 153 -10.79 10.49 -1.20
CA VAL A 153 -10.58 11.89 -0.78
C VAL A 153 -11.80 12.75 -1.12
N ARG A 154 -12.38 12.57 -2.31
CA ARG A 154 -13.60 13.29 -2.71
C ARG A 154 -14.78 12.95 -1.79
N TRP A 155 -14.93 11.70 -1.38
CA TRP A 155 -16.03 11.23 -0.55
C TRP A 155 -15.88 11.62 0.93
N ARG A 156 -14.67 11.59 1.49
CA ARG A 156 -14.44 11.82 2.94
C ARG A 156 -14.06 13.24 3.32
N MET A 157 -13.38 13.98 2.44
CA MET A 157 -12.93 15.35 2.72
C MET A 157 -13.69 16.42 1.92
N GLY A 158 -14.60 16.02 1.03
CA GLY A 158 -15.35 16.95 0.19
C GLY A 158 -14.54 17.52 -0.98
N GLN A 159 -15.21 18.26 -1.87
CA GLN A 159 -14.63 18.74 -3.13
C GLN A 159 -13.49 19.74 -2.93
N HIS A 160 -13.61 20.66 -1.96
CA HIS A 160 -12.63 21.74 -1.74
C HIS A 160 -11.26 21.20 -1.29
N LEU A 161 -11.24 20.32 -0.28
CA LEU A 161 -10.00 19.68 0.19
C LEU A 161 -9.41 18.72 -0.85
N SER A 162 -10.25 18.09 -1.69
CA SER A 162 -9.77 17.26 -2.80
C SER A 162 -9.00 18.07 -3.85
N LYS A 163 -9.49 19.27 -4.19
CA LYS A 163 -8.83 20.19 -5.13
C LYS A 163 -7.53 20.73 -4.54
N TRP A 164 -7.55 21.09 -3.26
CA TRP A 164 -6.34 21.51 -2.53
C TRP A 164 -5.27 20.40 -2.52
N ALA A 165 -5.63 19.16 -2.19
CA ALA A 165 -4.69 18.04 -2.16
C ALA A 165 -4.11 17.67 -3.55
N VAL A 166 -4.85 17.93 -4.63
CA VAL A 166 -4.35 17.78 -6.01
C VAL A 166 -3.41 18.92 -6.37
N ASN A 167 -3.78 20.17 -6.04
CA ASN A 167 -2.96 21.36 -6.30
C ASN A 167 -1.62 21.31 -5.55
N GLU A 168 -1.63 20.86 -4.30
CA GLU A 168 -0.44 20.63 -3.48
C GLU A 168 0.38 19.38 -3.89
N LYS A 169 0.00 18.72 -5.00
CA LYS A 169 0.65 17.51 -5.55
C LYS A 169 0.75 16.32 -4.58
N ILE A 170 0.03 16.34 -3.45
CA ILE A 170 0.07 15.28 -2.43
C ILE A 170 -0.38 13.95 -3.05
N LEU A 171 -1.44 13.99 -3.86
CA LEU A 171 -2.04 12.80 -4.51
C LEU A 171 -1.25 12.21 -5.69
N ARG A 172 -0.28 12.94 -6.25
CA ARG A 172 0.24 12.67 -7.61
C ARG A 172 1.45 11.71 -7.66
N SER A 173 2.13 11.45 -6.54
CA SER A 173 3.45 10.77 -6.56
C SER A 173 3.47 9.30 -6.11
N GLY A 174 2.34 8.75 -5.65
CA GLY A 174 2.30 7.39 -5.08
C GLY A 174 2.27 6.23 -6.06
N TRP A 175 1.90 6.46 -7.33
CA TRP A 175 1.68 5.38 -8.31
C TRP A 175 2.97 4.65 -8.71
N PHE A 176 4.06 5.37 -8.95
CA PHE A 176 5.37 4.77 -9.24
C PHE A 176 5.92 3.99 -8.05
N LYS A 177 5.77 4.54 -6.83
CA LYS A 177 6.12 3.83 -5.59
C LYS A 177 5.29 2.56 -5.42
N SER A 178 4.00 2.60 -5.75
CA SER A 178 3.09 1.44 -5.73
C SER A 178 3.54 0.35 -6.69
N LEU A 179 3.95 0.73 -7.91
CA LEU A 179 4.44 -0.20 -8.93
C LEU A 179 5.73 -0.88 -8.47
N LEU A 180 6.71 -0.08 -8.02
CA LEU A 180 7.98 -0.62 -7.50
C LEU A 180 7.75 -1.56 -6.31
N LEU A 181 6.94 -1.14 -5.34
CA LEU A 181 6.65 -1.96 -4.16
C LEU A 181 5.92 -3.25 -4.53
N THR A 182 4.94 -3.17 -5.44
CA THR A 182 4.19 -4.35 -5.93
C THR A 182 5.13 -5.33 -6.63
N SER A 183 5.96 -4.84 -7.55
CA SER A 183 6.90 -5.68 -8.29
C SER A 183 7.90 -6.36 -7.36
N LEU A 184 8.46 -5.61 -6.41
CA LEU A 184 9.41 -6.12 -5.43
C LEU A 184 8.77 -7.16 -4.50
N LEU A 185 7.58 -6.88 -3.97
CA LEU A 185 6.84 -7.80 -3.11
C LEU A 185 6.44 -9.08 -3.85
N THR A 186 5.93 -8.95 -5.08
CA THR A 186 5.50 -10.10 -5.88
C THR A 186 6.70 -10.98 -6.24
N THR A 187 7.81 -10.36 -6.66
CA THR A 187 9.05 -11.08 -6.94
C THR A 187 9.50 -11.81 -5.68
N SER A 188 9.58 -11.11 -4.54
CA SER A 188 9.97 -11.73 -3.25
C SER A 188 9.07 -12.91 -2.87
N LEU A 189 7.75 -12.77 -3.02
CA LEU A 189 6.79 -13.85 -2.77
C LEU A 189 7.07 -15.07 -3.64
N LEU A 190 7.31 -14.89 -4.94
CA LEU A 190 7.64 -15.97 -5.86
C LEU A 190 9.02 -16.59 -5.56
N LEU A 191 9.98 -15.79 -5.11
CA LEU A 191 11.32 -16.26 -4.74
C LEU A 191 11.30 -17.15 -3.49
N PHE A 192 10.57 -16.74 -2.44
CA PHE A 192 10.54 -17.47 -1.16
C PHE A 192 9.48 -18.57 -1.12
N PHE A 193 8.39 -18.42 -1.87
CA PHE A 193 7.26 -19.34 -1.88
C PHE A 193 6.89 -19.71 -3.33
N PRO A 194 7.73 -20.45 -4.06
CA PRO A 194 7.38 -20.91 -5.39
C PRO A 194 6.17 -21.86 -5.30
N ILE A 195 5.20 -21.71 -6.20
CA ILE A 195 4.00 -22.54 -6.20
C ILE A 195 4.32 -23.85 -6.93
N TRP A 196 4.12 -24.98 -6.25
CA TRP A 196 4.40 -26.30 -6.79
C TRP A 196 3.30 -27.30 -6.44
N VAL A 197 3.20 -28.34 -7.27
CA VAL A 197 2.20 -29.40 -7.20
C VAL A 197 2.91 -30.76 -7.28
N THR A 198 2.44 -31.75 -6.55
CA THR A 198 2.92 -33.14 -6.67
C THR A 198 2.39 -33.77 -7.95
N ASN A 199 3.03 -34.84 -8.43
CA ASN A 199 2.50 -35.61 -9.58
C ASN A 199 1.07 -36.16 -9.34
N GLU A 200 0.64 -36.27 -8.08
CA GLU A 200 -0.70 -36.71 -7.67
C GLU A 200 -1.74 -35.58 -7.67
N GLY A 201 -1.32 -34.33 -7.94
CA GLY A 201 -2.21 -33.17 -8.03
C GLY A 201 -2.41 -32.43 -6.70
N GLU A 202 -1.54 -32.63 -5.72
CA GLU A 202 -1.59 -31.92 -4.44
C GLU A 202 -0.74 -30.65 -4.48
N LEU A 203 -1.38 -29.51 -4.25
CA LEU A 203 -0.73 -28.22 -4.09
C LEU A 203 0.00 -28.17 -2.74
N PHE A 204 1.29 -27.84 -2.80
CA PHE A 204 2.21 -27.90 -1.65
C PHE A 204 2.24 -29.26 -0.91
N GLY A 205 1.79 -30.35 -1.55
CA GLY A 205 1.74 -31.70 -0.95
C GLY A 205 0.76 -31.83 0.22
N GLN A 206 -0.22 -30.93 0.33
CA GLN A 206 -1.23 -30.96 1.39
C GLN A 206 -2.65 -30.72 0.87
N TYR A 207 -2.81 -29.91 -0.17
CA TYR A 207 -4.12 -29.49 -0.66
C TYR A 207 -4.41 -30.13 -2.01
N SER A 208 -5.36 -31.06 -2.08
CA SER A 208 -5.79 -31.65 -3.36
C SER A 208 -6.44 -30.59 -4.26
N LEU A 209 -5.80 -30.29 -5.40
CA LEU A 209 -6.37 -29.35 -6.38
C LEU A 209 -7.66 -29.89 -7.01
N ILE A 210 -7.73 -31.21 -7.16
CA ILE A 210 -8.87 -31.89 -7.77
C ILE A 210 -10.12 -31.70 -6.91
N GLU A 211 -9.99 -31.81 -5.59
CA GLU A 211 -11.10 -31.57 -4.66
C GLU A 211 -11.51 -30.10 -4.64
N LEU A 212 -10.55 -29.17 -4.66
CA LEU A 212 -10.82 -27.74 -4.68
C LEU A 212 -11.55 -27.32 -5.96
N LEU A 213 -11.10 -27.79 -7.13
CA LEU A 213 -11.77 -27.56 -8.42
C LEU A 213 -13.17 -28.16 -8.45
N ARG A 214 -13.35 -29.36 -7.88
CA ARG A 214 -14.66 -30.00 -7.77
C ARG A 214 -15.62 -29.18 -6.91
N TRP A 215 -15.15 -28.67 -5.77
CA TRP A 215 -15.94 -27.82 -4.88
C TRP A 215 -16.34 -26.49 -5.55
N VAL A 216 -15.42 -25.84 -6.26
CA VAL A 216 -15.71 -24.61 -7.01
C VAL A 216 -16.73 -24.88 -8.12
N ALA A 217 -16.57 -25.96 -8.88
CA ALA A 217 -17.50 -26.34 -9.94
C ALA A 217 -18.91 -26.66 -9.42
N GLN A 218 -19.01 -27.24 -8.22
CA GLN A 218 -20.29 -27.47 -7.54
C GLN A 218 -20.93 -26.17 -7.03
N SER A 219 -20.12 -25.21 -6.57
CA SER A 219 -20.60 -23.92 -6.05
C SER A 219 -21.02 -22.93 -7.15
N LEU A 220 -20.58 -23.16 -8.38
CA LEU A 220 -20.97 -22.38 -9.57
C LEU A 220 -22.21 -22.95 -10.29
N ARG A 221 -22.74 -24.09 -9.84
CA ARG A 221 -24.02 -24.64 -10.25
C ARG A 221 -25.13 -24.17 -9.32
#